data_AF-A0A1L9C5U3-F1
#
_entry.id   AF-A0A1L9C5U3-F1
#
_cell.length_a   1.000
_cell.length_b   1.000
_cell.length_c   1.000
_cell.angle_alpha   90.00
_cell.angle_beta   90.00
_cell.angle_gamma   90.00
#
_symmetry.space_group_name_H-M   'P 1'
#
loop_
_entity.id
_entity.type
_entity.pdbx_description
1 polymer ?
#
loop_
_entity_poly.entity_id
_entity_poly.type
_entity_poly.pdbx_seq_one_letter_code
_entity_poly.pdbx_strand_id
1 'polypeptide(L)'
;MNEVTYKKNINGMPVEGPGDTITVSLGENGEVTYFSKSWRTLEEIGTTEVISGEEAIDKLKAGQIMRNTVGKTSPVIEIHKAEIGYFSATPDSEQEFYKPVWIFKGVNSNGGNVTRIVGGVAK
;
A
#
# COMPACT_ATOMS: atom_id res chain seq x y z
N MET A 1 14.57 14.75 -14.96
CA MET A 1 14.68 13.70 -13.92
C MET A 1 13.63 12.65 -14.20
N ASN A 2 14.07 11.43 -14.54
CA ASN A 2 13.16 10.31 -14.77
C ASN A 2 13.23 9.38 -13.56
N GLU A 3 12.11 9.10 -12.93
CA GLU A 3 12.03 8.21 -11.77
C GLU A 3 11.18 6.99 -12.09
N VAL A 4 11.67 5.82 -11.68
CA VAL A 4 10.94 4.57 -11.79
C VAL A 4 10.92 3.91 -10.42
N THR A 5 9.72 3.59 -9.94
CA THR A 5 9.51 2.82 -8.70
C THR A 5 8.87 1.48 -9.01
N TYR A 6 9.56 0.41 -8.66
CA TYR A 6 9.02 -0.94 -8.64
C TYR A 6 8.42 -1.22 -7.27
N LYS A 7 7.24 -1.84 -7.25
CA LYS A 7 6.58 -2.33 -6.04
C LYS A 7 6.57 -3.86 -6.05
N LYS A 8 6.68 -4.46 -4.86
CA LYS A 8 6.55 -5.91 -4.70
C LYS A 8 5.12 -6.37 -4.94
N ASN A 9 4.99 -7.54 -5.55
CA ASN A 9 3.79 -8.37 -5.49
C ASN A 9 4.12 -9.70 -4.79
N ILE A 10 3.18 -10.22 -4.02
CA ILE A 10 3.29 -11.53 -3.36
C ILE A 10 2.19 -12.40 -3.95
N ASN A 11 2.55 -13.48 -4.65
CA ASN A 11 1.60 -14.39 -5.29
C ASN A 11 0.55 -13.68 -6.17
N GLY A 12 0.99 -12.67 -6.93
CA GLY A 12 0.12 -11.85 -7.79
C GLY A 12 -0.69 -10.76 -7.06
N MET A 13 -0.66 -10.73 -5.72
CA MET A 13 -1.33 -9.71 -4.93
C MET A 13 -0.42 -8.49 -4.71
N PRO A 14 -0.97 -7.26 -4.78
CA PRO A 14 -0.20 -6.04 -4.59
C PRO A 14 0.29 -5.90 -3.14
N VAL A 15 1.51 -5.37 -2.98
CA VAL A 15 2.00 -4.87 -1.70
C VAL A 15 1.95 -3.34 -1.72
N GLU A 16 1.23 -2.74 -0.77
CA GLU A 16 1.10 -1.30 -0.63
C GLU A 16 1.74 -0.79 0.66
N GLY A 17 2.19 0.46 0.66
CA GLY A 17 2.89 1.07 1.78
C GLY A 17 4.26 1.63 1.38
N PRO A 18 5.00 2.20 2.34
CA PRO A 18 6.29 2.84 2.08
C PRO A 18 7.49 1.88 1.97
N GLY A 19 7.36 0.61 2.31
CA GLY A 19 8.42 -0.38 2.16
C GLY A 19 8.28 -1.24 0.91
N ASP A 20 9.24 -2.17 0.72
CA ASP A 20 9.29 -3.10 -0.42
C ASP A 20 9.20 -2.42 -1.80
N THR A 21 9.89 -1.30 -1.92
CA THR A 21 10.05 -0.56 -3.17
C THR A 21 11.50 -0.56 -3.63
N ILE A 22 11.69 -0.57 -4.95
CA ILE A 22 12.97 -0.23 -5.59
C ILE A 22 12.73 1.04 -6.39
N THR A 23 13.38 2.14 -5.99
CA THR A 23 13.29 3.42 -6.70
C THR A 23 14.64 3.74 -7.32
N VAL A 24 14.61 4.07 -8.61
CA VAL A 24 15.78 4.53 -9.37
C VAL A 24 15.43 5.86 -10.03
N SER A 25 16.27 6.86 -9.85
CA SER A 25 16.14 8.15 -10.54
C SER A 25 17.35 8.36 -11.43
N LEU A 26 17.08 8.78 -12.67
CA LEU A 26 18.06 9.04 -13.71
C LEU A 26 18.21 10.54 -13.95
N GLY A 27 19.46 10.98 -14.06
CA GLY A 27 19.87 12.31 -14.49
C GLY A 27 19.68 12.52 -15.99
N GLU A 28 20.08 13.69 -16.48
CA GLU A 28 19.86 14.09 -17.87
C GLU A 28 20.67 13.24 -18.87
N ASN A 29 21.81 12.67 -18.45
CA ASN A 29 22.65 11.82 -19.30
C ASN A 29 22.44 10.33 -19.04
N GLY A 30 21.37 9.95 -18.32
CA GLY A 30 21.05 8.56 -18.00
C GLY A 30 21.87 7.96 -16.86
N GLU A 31 22.69 8.76 -16.17
CA GLU A 31 23.37 8.35 -14.95
C GLU A 31 22.37 8.16 -13.79
N VAL A 32 22.64 7.19 -12.92
CA VAL A 32 21.84 6.98 -11.71
C VAL A 32 22.16 8.07 -10.69
N THR A 33 21.20 8.94 -10.42
CA THR A 33 21.33 10.03 -9.44
C THR A 33 20.74 9.67 -8.08
N TYR A 34 19.83 8.70 -8.05
CA TYR A 34 19.27 8.16 -6.81
C TYR A 34 18.95 6.67 -6.95
N PHE A 35 19.24 5.92 -5.90
CA PHE A 35 18.88 4.51 -5.77
C PHE A 35 18.45 4.22 -4.34
N SER A 36 17.28 3.60 -4.19
CA SER A 36 16.80 3.06 -2.92
C SER A 36 16.17 1.70 -3.13
N LYS A 37 16.49 0.76 -2.23
CA LYS A 37 15.96 -0.59 -2.25
C LYS A 37 15.57 -1.02 -0.84
N SER A 38 14.28 -1.26 -0.66
CA SER A 38 13.74 -2.10 0.40
C SER A 38 13.14 -3.32 -0.29
N TRP A 39 13.58 -4.52 0.06
CA TRP A 39 13.03 -5.74 -0.53
C TRP A 39 13.26 -6.91 0.42
N ARG A 40 12.29 -7.16 1.32
CA ARG A 40 12.43 -8.22 2.34
C ARG A 40 12.36 -9.61 1.71
N THR A 41 13.14 -10.56 2.21
CA THR A 41 12.95 -11.97 1.85
C THR A 41 11.75 -12.51 2.62
N LEU A 42 10.93 -13.32 1.96
CA LEU A 42 9.68 -13.84 2.51
C LEU A 42 9.70 -15.36 2.51
N GLU A 43 9.07 -15.93 3.54
CA GLU A 43 8.72 -17.34 3.63
C GLU A 43 7.22 -17.43 3.90
N GLU A 44 6.55 -18.38 3.26
CA GLU A 44 5.14 -18.63 3.50
C GLU A 44 4.97 -19.40 4.82
N ILE A 45 4.29 -18.79 5.79
CA ILE A 45 4.11 -19.36 7.14
C ILE A 45 2.71 -19.93 7.37
N GLY A 46 1.80 -19.81 6.39
CA GLY A 46 0.44 -20.32 6.45
C GLY A 46 -0.62 -19.33 5.96
N THR A 47 -1.88 -19.70 6.19
CA THR A 47 -3.06 -18.97 5.73
C THR A 47 -3.84 -18.38 6.90
N THR A 48 -4.55 -17.27 6.65
CA THR A 48 -5.46 -16.65 7.62
C THR A 48 -6.75 -16.22 6.93
N GLU A 49 -7.84 -16.17 7.68
CA GLU A 49 -9.11 -15.67 7.17
C GLU A 49 -9.06 -14.16 6.98
N VAL A 50 -9.63 -13.70 5.86
CA VAL A 50 -9.71 -12.29 5.49
C VAL A 50 -11.16 -11.86 5.60
N ILE A 51 -11.38 -10.69 6.21
CA ILE A 51 -12.71 -10.08 6.32
C ILE A 51 -13.34 -9.85 4.94
N SER A 52 -14.67 -9.81 4.89
CA SER A 52 -15.39 -9.54 3.64
C SER A 52 -15.15 -8.11 3.14
N GLY A 53 -15.46 -7.86 1.86
CA GLY A 53 -15.37 -6.53 1.29
C GLY A 53 -16.32 -5.53 1.96
N GLU A 54 -17.50 -5.98 2.39
CA GLU A 54 -18.48 -5.18 3.13
C GLU A 54 -17.93 -4.74 4.49
N GLU A 55 -17.35 -5.68 5.25
CA GLU A 55 -16.72 -5.34 6.54
C GLU A 55 -15.54 -4.37 6.35
N ALA A 56 -14.75 -4.55 5.29
CA ALA A 56 -13.66 -3.64 4.95
C ALA A 56 -14.15 -2.23 4.59
N ILE A 57 -15.28 -2.11 3.88
CA ILE A 57 -15.94 -0.84 3.58
C ILE A 57 -16.43 -0.16 4.86
N ASP A 58 -17.00 -0.92 5.79
CA ASP A 58 -17.47 -0.37 7.07
C ASP A 58 -16.29 0.14 7.92
N LYS A 59 -15.17 -0.60 7.96
CA LYS A 59 -13.92 -0.13 8.57
C LYS A 59 -13.40 1.14 7.92
N LEU A 60 -13.43 1.22 6.58
CA LEU A 60 -13.02 2.40 5.83
C LEU A 60 -13.87 3.62 6.18
N LYS A 61 -15.20 3.48 6.19
CA LYS A 61 -16.14 4.56 6.57
C LYS A 61 -15.97 5.01 8.02
N ALA A 62 -15.62 4.08 8.91
CA ALA A 62 -15.28 4.37 10.31
C ALA A 62 -13.87 5.00 10.49
N GLY A 63 -13.10 5.20 9.41
CA GLY A 63 -11.77 5.78 9.46
C GLY A 63 -10.69 4.86 10.01
N GLN A 64 -10.94 3.55 10.09
CA GLN A 64 -10.00 2.54 10.61
C GLN A 64 -8.95 2.15 9.56
N ILE A 65 -8.17 3.14 9.12
CA ILE A 65 -7.13 2.97 8.09
C ILE A 65 -5.74 2.82 8.71
N MET A 66 -4.89 2.01 8.09
CA MET A 66 -3.55 1.69 8.61
C MET A 66 -2.56 2.85 8.52
N ARG A 67 -2.76 3.78 7.58
CA ARG A 67 -1.95 4.99 7.46
C ARG A 67 -2.82 6.17 7.06
N ASN A 68 -2.91 7.16 7.95
CA ASN A 68 -3.65 8.38 7.69
C ASN A 68 -2.69 9.41 7.08
N THR A 69 -2.54 9.42 5.76
CA THR A 69 -1.64 10.35 5.05
C THR A 69 -2.25 11.74 4.80
N VAL A 70 -3.51 11.96 5.17
CA VAL A 70 -4.21 13.22 4.90
C VAL A 70 -4.70 13.80 6.23
N GLY A 71 -4.43 15.09 6.47
CA GLY A 71 -4.87 15.81 7.66
C GLY A 71 -6.39 15.77 7.87
N LYS A 72 -6.86 16.37 8.98
CA LYS A 72 -8.25 16.30 9.51
C LYS A 72 -9.38 16.63 8.52
N THR A 73 -9.09 17.13 7.32
CA THR A 73 -10.03 17.29 6.21
C THR A 73 -9.64 16.36 5.07
N SER A 74 -10.05 15.09 5.12
CA SER A 74 -9.98 14.24 3.93
C SER A 74 -11.04 14.69 2.94
N PRO A 75 -10.67 15.07 1.70
CA PRO A 75 -11.66 15.35 0.65
C PRO A 75 -12.53 14.12 0.40
N VAL A 76 -13.72 14.32 -0.16
CA VAL A 76 -14.54 13.21 -0.66
C VAL A 76 -13.71 12.42 -1.68
N ILE A 77 -13.69 11.09 -1.54
CA ILE A 77 -12.96 10.17 -2.42
C ILE A 77 -13.98 9.27 -3.10
N GLU A 78 -13.95 9.24 -4.43
CA GLU A 78 -14.66 8.26 -5.23
C GLU A 78 -13.77 7.01 -5.36
N ILE A 79 -14.23 5.88 -4.82
CA ILE A 79 -13.51 4.59 -4.89
C ILE A 79 -13.92 3.85 -6.15
N HIS A 80 -12.95 3.46 -6.99
CA HIS A 80 -13.18 2.72 -8.23
C HIS A 80 -12.58 1.31 -8.21
N LYS A 81 -11.76 0.97 -7.21
CA LYS A 81 -11.17 -0.37 -7.06
C LYS A 81 -11.04 -0.75 -5.59
N ALA A 82 -11.40 -1.99 -5.29
CA ALA A 82 -11.10 -2.66 -4.03
C ALA A 82 -10.42 -4.00 -4.35
N GLU A 83 -9.30 -4.28 -3.69
CA GLU A 83 -8.55 -5.53 -3.87
C GLU A 83 -7.86 -5.97 -2.57
N ILE A 84 -7.66 -7.27 -2.41
CA ILE A 84 -6.86 -7.83 -1.31
C ILE A 84 -5.37 -7.74 -1.69
N GLY A 85 -4.54 -7.41 -0.71
CA GLY A 85 -3.10 -7.43 -0.85
C GLY A 85 -2.40 -7.47 0.50
N TYR A 86 -1.19 -6.93 0.55
CA TYR A 86 -0.41 -6.85 1.78
C TYR A 86 0.05 -5.42 2.05
N PHE A 87 0.34 -5.13 3.32
CA PHE A 87 0.96 -3.87 3.71
C PHE A 87 2.45 -4.06 3.97
N SER A 88 3.27 -3.14 3.45
CA SER A 88 4.69 -3.02 3.78
C SER A 88 4.96 -1.71 4.50
N ALA A 89 5.36 -1.81 5.76
CA ALA A 89 5.75 -0.68 6.58
C ALA A 89 7.12 -0.13 6.15
N THR A 90 7.49 1.05 6.66
CA THR A 90 8.71 1.75 6.25
C THR A 90 9.95 0.87 6.44
N PRO A 91 11.01 1.03 5.65
CA PRO A 91 12.17 0.14 5.72
C PRO A 91 12.85 0.06 7.09
N ASP A 92 12.72 1.12 7.90
CA ASP A 92 13.25 1.27 9.27
C ASP A 92 12.31 0.70 10.35
N SER A 93 11.08 0.32 10.00
CA SER A 93 10.15 -0.31 10.95
C SER A 93 10.33 -1.82 11.01
N GLU A 94 10.31 -2.36 12.23
CA GLU A 94 10.22 -3.80 12.45
C GLU A 94 8.86 -4.30 11.94
N GLN A 95 8.91 -5.23 10.99
CA GLN A 95 7.75 -5.90 10.44
C GLN A 95 8.08 -7.37 10.25
N GLU A 96 7.66 -8.18 11.21
CA GLU A 96 7.87 -9.63 11.20
C GLU A 96 6.95 -10.34 10.19
N PHE A 97 5.74 -9.82 9.96
CA PHE A 97 4.73 -10.45 9.12
C PHE A 97 4.10 -9.51 8.10
N TYR A 98 3.76 -10.06 6.94
CA TYR A 98 2.88 -9.42 5.96
C TYR A 98 1.46 -9.89 6.23
N LYS A 99 0.65 -9.02 6.83
CA LYS A 99 -0.76 -9.31 7.09
C LYS A 99 -1.60 -8.91 5.88
N PRO A 100 -2.61 -9.73 5.50
CA PRO A 100 -3.58 -9.34 4.48
C PRO A 100 -4.28 -8.03 4.81
N VAL A 101 -4.51 -7.23 3.78
CA VAL A 101 -5.20 -5.94 3.87
C VAL A 101 -6.16 -5.77 2.70
N TRP A 102 -7.16 -4.91 2.90
CA TRP A 102 -7.98 -4.39 1.82
C TRP A 102 -7.43 -3.05 1.35
N ILE A 103 -7.21 -2.95 0.05
CA ILE A 103 -6.65 -1.78 -0.64
C ILE A 103 -7.77 -1.16 -1.47
N PHE A 104 -8.13 0.06 -1.12
CA PHE A 104 -9.10 0.87 -1.84
C PHE A 104 -8.38 1.95 -2.64
N LYS A 105 -8.60 1.99 -3.95
CA LYS A 105 -8.05 3.00 -4.86
C LYS A 105 -9.17 3.86 -5.40
N GLY A 106 -8.93 5.16 -5.41
CA GLY A 106 -9.91 6.15 -5.78
C GLY A 106 -9.28 7.46 -6.20
N VAL A 107 -10.15 8.43 -6.49
CA VAL A 107 -9.79 9.78 -6.88
C VAL A 107 -10.48 10.76 -5.93
N ASN A 108 -9.76 11.77 -5.46
CA ASN A 108 -10.36 12.82 -4.64
C ASN A 108 -11.02 13.91 -5.50
N SER A 109 -11.76 14.82 -4.86
CA SER A 109 -12.42 15.96 -5.52
C SER A 109 -11.51 16.86 -6.35
N ASN A 110 -10.19 16.80 -6.15
CA ASN A 110 -9.20 17.60 -6.88
C ASN A 110 -8.54 16.80 -8.02
N GLY A 111 -9.03 15.59 -8.33
CA GLY A 111 -8.45 14.71 -9.35
C GLY A 111 -7.20 13.94 -8.91
N GLY A 112 -6.81 14.02 -7.64
CA GLY A 112 -5.65 13.31 -7.11
C GLY A 112 -5.96 11.85 -6.79
N ASN A 113 -5.08 10.94 -7.23
CA ASN A 113 -5.16 9.52 -6.88
C ASN A 113 -4.97 9.32 -5.37
N VAL A 114 -5.81 8.48 -4.78
CA VAL A 114 -5.80 8.17 -3.36
C VAL A 114 -5.86 6.67 -3.15
N THR A 115 -4.96 6.18 -2.28
CA THR A 115 -5.01 4.82 -1.74
C THR A 115 -5.40 4.88 -0.27
N ARG A 116 -6.33 4.02 0.13
CA ARG A 116 -6.69 3.76 1.53
C ARG A 116 -6.53 2.28 1.82
N ILE A 117 -5.98 1.97 2.98
CA ILE A 117 -5.62 0.60 3.36
C ILE A 117 -6.26 0.32 4.72
N VAL A 118 -7.01 -0.76 4.83
CA VAL A 118 -7.60 -1.24 6.09
C VAL A 118 -7.08 -2.65 6.39
N GLY A 119 -6.95 -2.98 7.68
CA GLY A 119 -6.53 -4.32 8.10
C GLY A 119 -7.53 -5.37 7.63
N GLY A 120 -7.04 -6.44 7.02
CA GLY A 120 -7.87 -7.49 6.41
C GLY A 120 -8.05 -8.74 7.27
N VAL A 121 -7.29 -8.90 8.36
CA VAL A 121 -7.34 -10.13 9.17
C VAL A 121 -8.65 -10.21 9.96
N ALA A 122 -9.37 -11.34 9.83
CA ALA A 122 -10.55 -11.64 10.63
C ALA A 122 -10.17 -11.87 12.11
N LYS A 123 -11.09 -11.59 13.03
CA LYS A 123 -10.89 -11.83 14.47
C LYS A 123 -11.21 -13.27 14.85
#